data_AF-M8AY81-F1
#
_entry.id   AF-M8AY81-F1
#
_cell.length_a   1.000
_cell.length_b   1.000
_cell.length_c   1.000
_cell.angle_alpha   90.00
_cell.angle_beta   90.00
_cell.angle_gamma   90.00
#
_symmetry.space_group_name_H-M   'P 1'
#
loop_
_entity.id
_entity.type
_entity.pdbx_description
1 polymer ?
#
loop_
_entity_poly.entity_id
_entity_poly.type
_entity_poly.pdbx_seq_one_letter_code
_entity_poly.pdbx_strand_id
1 'polypeptide(L)' 'MPATLAVMTINSQRPDLMAEVLQIGISPSPPGFDSTRVCVFLDQRDKFSLVADVPVVG' A
#
# COMPACT_ATOMS: atom_id res chain seq x y z
N MET A 1 3.26 8.38 7.97
CA MET A 1 4.38 8.16 7.03
C MET A 1 3.88 8.41 5.61
N PRO A 2 4.60 9.13 4.73
CA PRO A 2 4.25 9.29 3.32
C PRO A 2 4.25 7.94 2.57
N ALA A 3 3.31 7.72 1.64
CA ALA A 3 3.27 6.47 0.87
C ALA A 3 4.57 6.17 0.11
N THR A 4 5.24 7.20 -0.43
CA THR A 4 6.53 7.00 -1.12
C THR A 4 7.57 6.35 -0.20
N LEU A 5 7.66 6.78 1.06
CA LEU A 5 8.57 6.17 2.04
C LEU A 5 8.12 4.75 2.41
N ALA A 6 6.81 4.51 2.48
CA ALA A 6 6.24 3.18 2.73
C ALA A 6 6.64 2.19 1.63
N VAL A 7 6.42 2.57 0.38
CA VAL A 7 6.74 1.75 -0.81
C VAL A 7 8.23 1.49 -0.90
N MET A 8 9.08 2.50 -0.69
CA MET A 8 10.53 2.32 -0.64
C MET A 8 10.95 1.31 0.44
N THR A 9 10.33 1.40 1.62
CA THR A 9 10.62 0.47 2.73
C THR A 9 10.21 -0.95 2.37
N ILE A 10 9.00 -1.15 1.85
CA ILE A 10 8.49 -2.46 1.41
C ILE A 10 9.41 -3.05 0.34
N ASN A 11 9.73 -2.30 -0.71
CA ASN A 11 10.61 -2.78 -1.79
C ASN A 11 12.02 -3.14 -1.29
N SER A 12 12.52 -2.44 -0.27
CA SER A 12 13.85 -2.73 0.30
C SER A 12 13.87 -3.98 1.19
N GLN A 13 12.78 -4.23 1.94
CA GLN A 13 12.71 -5.33 2.92
C GLN A 13 12.12 -6.61 2.32
N ARG A 14 11.22 -6.47 1.35
CA ARG A 14 10.46 -7.53 0.70
C ARG A 14 10.40 -7.27 -0.80
N PRO A 15 11.53 -7.41 -1.52
CA PRO A 15 11.59 -7.20 -2.96
C PRO A 15 10.76 -8.22 -3.76
N ASP A 16 10.32 -9.30 -3.12
CA ASP A 16 9.40 -10.30 -3.63
C ASP A 16 7.94 -9.82 -3.72
N LEU A 17 7.60 -8.73 -3.02
CA LEU A 17 6.25 -8.20 -2.96
C LEU A 17 6.06 -7.02 -3.93
N MET A 18 4.91 -6.98 -4.58
CA MET A 18 4.43 -5.85 -5.36
C MET A 18 3.65 -4.89 -4.46
N ALA A 19 4.18 -3.69 -4.25
CA ALA A 19 3.49 -2.64 -3.52
C ALA A 19 2.51 -1.90 -4.45
N GLU A 20 1.22 -1.94 -4.11
CA GLU A 20 0.17 -1.21 -4.80
C GLU A 20 -0.32 -0.05 -3.92
N VAL A 21 -0.43 1.15 -4.49
CA VAL A 21 -0.88 2.34 -3.76
C VAL A 21 -2.33 2.64 -4.14
N LEU A 22 -3.21 2.61 -3.14
CA LEU A 22 -4.64 2.78 -3.32
C LEU A 22 -5.16 3.87 -2.39
N GLN A 23 -6.29 4.45 -2.74
CA GLN A 23 -7.02 5.33 -1.81
C GLN A 23 -7.81 4.48 -0.83
N ILE A 24 -7.89 4.91 0.43
CA ILE A 24 -8.67 4.20 1.44
C ILE A 24 -10.14 4.07 0.99
N GLY A 25 -10.69 2.85 1.11
CA GLY A 25 -12.01 2.50 0.61
C GLY A 25 -12.06 2.01 -0.83
N ILE A 26 -10.95 2.05 -1.58
CA ILE A 26 -10.83 1.41 -2.89
C ILE A 26 -10.31 -0.01 -2.73
N SER A 27 -11.02 -0.97 -3.31
CA SER A 27 -10.59 -2.37 -3.33
C SER A 27 -9.47 -2.60 -4.36
N PRO A 28 -8.45 -3.42 -4.04
CA PRO A 28 -7.43 -3.80 -5.00
C PRO A 28 -8.00 -4.63 -6.15
N SER A 29 -7.34 -4.57 -7.31
CA SER A 29 -7.74 -5.28 -8.53
C SER A 29 -6.59 -6.16 -9.05
N PRO A 30 -6.79 -7.48 -9.22
CA PRO A 30 -8.02 -8.23 -8.97
C PRO A 30 -8.35 -8.34 -7.47
N PRO A 31 -9.65 -8.42 -7.12
CA PRO A 31 -10.05 -8.64 -5.74
C PRO A 31 -9.70 -10.06 -5.29
N GLY A 32 -9.50 -10.23 -3.98
CA GLY A 32 -9.07 -11.49 -3.38
C GLY A 32 -7.66 -11.39 -2.81
N PHE A 33 -7.22 -12.45 -2.14
CA PHE A 33 -5.91 -12.52 -1.52
C PHE A 33 -4.82 -12.86 -2.54
N ASP A 34 -3.78 -12.04 -2.58
CA ASP A 34 -2.54 -12.28 -3.32
C ASP A 34 -1.33 -12.22 -2.36
N SER A 35 -0.67 -13.37 -2.17
CA SER A 35 0.48 -13.47 -1.26
C SER A 35 1.73 -12.70 -1.74
N THR A 36 1.71 -12.21 -2.98
CA THR A 36 2.77 -11.42 -3.59
C THR A 36 2.46 -9.93 -3.62
N ARG A 37 1.33 -9.49 -3.08
CA ARG A 37 0.89 -8.08 -3.11
C ARG A 37 0.84 -7.48 -1.72
N VAL A 38 1.13 -6.19 -1.61
CA VAL A 38 0.88 -5.37 -0.42
C VAL A 38 0.16 -4.10 -0.85
N CYS A 39 -0.98 -3.82 -0.23
CA CYS A 39 -1.73 -2.59 -0.48
C CYS A 39 -1.33 -1.50 0.52
N VAL A 40 -0.91 -0.35 0.01
CA VAL A 40 -0.65 0.87 0.78
C VAL A 40 -1.82 1.81 0.57
N PHE A 41 -2.67 1.92 1.59
CA PHE A 41 -3.85 2.78 1.55
C PHE A 41 -3.52 4.21 1.97
N LEU A 42 -3.96 5.17 1.16
CA LEU A 42 -3.78 6.60 1.35
C LEU A 42 -5.05 7.28 1.83
N ASP A 43 -4.90 8.27 2.71
CA ASP A 43 -6.02 9.16 3.05
C ASP A 43 -6.18 10.22 1.94
N GLN A 44 -7.34 10.23 1.29
CA GLN A 44 -7.68 11.23 0.26
C GLN A 44 -7.77 12.65 0.81
N ARG A 45 -8.07 12.80 2.10
CA ARG A 45 -8.26 14.11 2.75
C ARG A 45 -6.94 14.73 3.16
N ASP A 46 -5.85 13.95 3.10
CA ASP A 46 -4.54 14.40 3.49
C ASP A 46 -3.73 14.92 2.30
N LYS A 47 -3.35 16.20 2.35
CA LYS A 47 -2.48 16.84 1.36
C LYS A 47 -1.10 16.17 1.27
N PHE A 48 -0.70 15.45 2.31
CA PHE A 48 0.62 14.82 2.38
C PHE A 48 0.63 13.36 1.91
N SER A 49 -0.51 12.83 1.44
CA SER A 49 -0.63 11.42 1.02
C SER A 49 0.00 10.48 2.05
N LEU A 50 -0.44 10.63 3.30
CA LEU A 50 -0.02 9.75 4.38
C LEU A 50 -0.73 8.41 4.26
N VAL A 51 0.00 7.37 4.67
CA VAL A 51 -0.54 6.03 4.85
C VAL A 51 -1.63 6.08 5.92
N ALA A 52 -2.85 5.68 5.53
CA ALA A 52 -4.05 5.72 6.34
C ALA A 52 -4.24 4.45 7.18
N ASP A 53 -3.65 3.32 6.76
CA ASP A 53 -3.77 2.03 7.44
C ASP A 53 -2.47 1.22 7.36
N VAL A 54 -2.29 0.26 8.26
CA VAL A 54 -1.12 -0.63 8.28
C VAL A 54 -1.11 -1.49 7.00
N PRO A 55 -0.05 -1.45 6.17
CA PRO A 55 0.02 -2.28 4.98
C PRO A 55 0.12 -3.76 5.35
N VAL A 56 -0.75 -4.58 4.77
CA VAL A 56 -0.77 -6.04 4.96
C VAL A 56 -0.64 -6.72 3.60
N VAL A 57 -0.02 -7.91 3.60
CA VAL A 57 0.08 -8.76 2.41
C VAL A 57 -1.30 -9.33 2.07
N GLY A 58 -1.74 -9.16 0.82
CA GLY A 58 -3.03 -9.64 0.32
C GLY A 58 -3.52 -8.96 -0.95
#